data_AF-A0A979FJZ1-F1
#
_entry.id   AF-A0A979FJZ1-F1
#
_cell.length_a   1.000
_cell.length_b   1.000
_cell.length_c   1.000
_cell.angle_alpha   90.00
_cell.angle_beta   90.00
_cell.angle_gamma   90.00
#
_symmetry.space_group_name_H-M   'P 1'
#
loop_
_entity.id
_entity.type
_entity.pdbx_description
1 polymer ?
#
loop_
_entity_poly.entity_id
_entity_poly.type
_entity_poly.pdbx_seq_one_letter_code
_entity_poly.pdbx_strand_id
1 'polypeptide(L)'
;MKYFLSVLIFSLYALTASADEQVGTHVDQIQTRDVTQVLFLNNPYDAGDWGPIGICPEFSFVHAFEILFYPPGAVDETAINAVKLYCSTEQQVVSATGPEGDWYGYVVSATGAEGDWYGMRVCPKTFITGFRAQVLEYQGPFTDDVAVQDFEAECNFGEDILPGIAAANEKGKFNVGEWSVWARCEAGSAVCGLQTRVEAPQVADDDTAVTDVNLFCCPRSASNATKHNA
;
A
#
# COMPACT_ATOMS: atom_id res chain seq x y z
N MET A 1 2.43 71.83 31.52
CA MET A 1 1.83 70.48 31.48
C MET A 1 2.07 69.90 30.09
N LYS A 2 2.40 68.62 30.04
CA LYS A 2 3.12 67.93 28.97
C LYS A 2 2.25 67.67 27.73
N TYR A 3 2.86 67.82 26.56
CA TYR A 3 2.39 67.29 25.27
C TYR A 3 2.36 65.76 25.33
N PHE A 4 1.30 65.13 24.82
CA PHE A 4 1.33 63.75 24.36
C PHE A 4 0.55 63.62 23.06
N LEU A 5 1.32 63.49 21.98
CA LEU A 5 0.88 63.15 20.64
C LEU A 5 0.64 61.62 20.63
N SER A 6 -0.61 61.18 20.51
CA SER A 6 -0.92 59.75 20.37
C SER A 6 -0.87 59.36 18.90
N VAL A 7 0.21 58.73 18.48
CA VAL A 7 0.37 58.10 17.16
C VAL A 7 -0.47 56.82 17.14
N LEU A 8 -1.57 56.81 16.39
CA LEU A 8 -2.31 55.59 16.06
C LEU A 8 -1.57 54.87 14.94
N ILE A 9 -0.83 53.82 15.31
CA ILE A 9 -0.18 52.89 14.38
C ILE A 9 -1.28 52.02 13.77
N PHE A 10 -1.60 52.23 12.50
CA PHE A 10 -2.38 51.27 11.71
C PHE A 10 -1.47 50.08 11.38
N SER A 11 -1.62 48.98 12.12
CA SER A 11 -1.03 47.70 11.73
C SER A 11 -1.85 47.12 10.58
N LEU A 12 -1.27 47.15 9.38
CA LEU A 12 -1.71 46.32 8.26
C LEU A 12 -1.50 44.86 8.65
N TYR A 13 -2.55 44.18 9.08
CA TYR A 13 -2.57 42.72 9.07
C TYR A 13 -2.74 42.30 7.61
N ALA A 14 -1.65 41.91 6.96
CA ALA A 14 -1.71 41.14 5.74
C ALA A 14 -2.41 39.81 6.07
N LEU A 15 -3.65 39.65 5.60
CA LEU A 15 -4.31 38.36 5.54
C LEU A 15 -3.50 37.48 4.58
N THR A 16 -2.59 36.68 5.14
CA THR A 16 -2.07 35.52 4.42
C THR A 16 -3.24 34.56 4.25
N ALA A 17 -3.83 34.53 3.05
CA ALA A 17 -4.66 33.40 2.67
C ALA A 17 -3.71 32.19 2.64
N SER A 18 -3.78 31.36 3.68
CA SER A 18 -3.27 29.99 3.56
C SER A 18 -4.16 29.33 2.52
N ALA A 19 -3.56 28.96 1.38
CA ALA A 19 -4.17 27.97 0.51
C ALA A 19 -4.30 26.71 1.37
N ASP A 20 -5.52 26.46 1.83
CA ASP A 20 -5.89 25.21 2.48
C ASP A 20 -5.72 24.15 1.39
N GLU A 21 -4.57 23.48 1.40
CA GLU A 21 -4.32 22.28 0.62
C GLU A 21 -5.37 21.27 1.08
N GLN A 22 -6.41 21.11 0.26
CA GLN A 22 -7.52 20.22 0.54
C GLN A 22 -6.98 18.80 0.57
N VAL A 23 -6.59 18.34 1.75
CA VAL A 23 -6.42 16.93 2.06
C VAL A 23 -7.82 16.32 1.94
N GLY A 24 -8.17 15.90 0.73
CA GLY A 24 -9.43 15.22 0.45
C GLY A 24 -9.61 14.06 1.42
N THR A 25 -10.80 13.93 1.97
CA THR A 25 -11.09 12.85 2.91
C THR A 25 -10.97 11.51 2.20
N HIS A 26 -10.71 10.40 2.92
CA HIS A 26 -10.59 9.06 2.34
C HIS A 26 -11.77 8.66 1.42
N VAL A 27 -12.95 9.26 1.64
CA VAL A 27 -14.16 9.07 0.82
C VAL A 27 -14.04 9.75 -0.55
N ASP A 28 -13.39 10.91 -0.63
CA ASP A 28 -13.20 11.66 -1.88
C ASP A 28 -12.24 10.93 -2.84
N GLN A 29 -11.23 10.22 -2.30
CA GLN A 29 -10.27 9.47 -3.11
C GLN A 29 -10.83 8.17 -3.68
N ILE A 30 -11.70 7.48 -2.93
CA ILE A 30 -12.39 6.27 -3.40
C ILE A 30 -13.41 6.63 -4.50
N GLN A 31 -14.13 7.73 -4.33
CA GLN A 31 -15.14 8.17 -5.29
C GLN A 31 -14.53 8.74 -6.57
N THR A 32 -13.39 9.44 -6.51
CA THR A 32 -12.73 9.96 -7.72
C THR A 32 -12.12 8.87 -8.59
N ARG A 33 -11.77 7.71 -8.02
CA ARG A 33 -11.17 6.59 -8.78
C ARG A 33 -12.12 5.54 -9.31
N ASP A 34 -13.43 5.68 -9.08
CA ASP A 34 -14.42 4.67 -9.47
C ASP A 34 -14.03 3.27 -8.97
N VAL A 35 -13.66 3.15 -7.70
CA VAL A 35 -13.38 1.84 -7.09
C VAL A 35 -14.65 0.98 -7.18
N THR A 36 -14.54 -0.17 -7.86
CA THR A 36 -15.68 -1.07 -8.12
C THR A 36 -15.70 -2.27 -7.19
N GLN A 37 -14.55 -2.65 -6.64
CA GLN A 37 -14.41 -3.82 -5.79
C GLN A 37 -13.27 -3.61 -4.79
N VAL A 38 -13.43 -4.17 -3.59
CA VAL A 38 -12.36 -4.31 -2.60
C VAL A 38 -12.05 -5.79 -2.44
N LEU A 39 -10.78 -6.13 -2.46
CA LEU A 39 -10.26 -7.47 -2.27
C LEU A 39 -9.79 -7.59 -0.80
N PHE A 40 -10.22 -8.66 -0.13
CA PHE A 40 -9.93 -8.94 1.27
C PHE A 40 -9.23 -10.29 1.41
N LEU A 41 -8.44 -10.44 2.47
CA LEU A 41 -7.97 -11.74 2.93
C LEU A 41 -9.15 -12.51 3.55
N ASN A 42 -9.18 -13.84 3.38
CA ASN A 42 -10.17 -14.70 4.03
C ASN A 42 -9.69 -15.28 5.38
N ASN A 43 -8.45 -14.99 5.76
CA ASN A 43 -7.82 -15.38 7.01
C ASN A 43 -7.00 -14.21 7.62
N PRO A 44 -7.52 -12.97 7.66
CA PRO A 44 -6.76 -11.86 8.24
C PRO A 44 -6.61 -12.02 9.76
N TYR A 45 -5.63 -11.32 10.33
CA TYR A 45 -5.57 -11.13 11.77
C TYR A 45 -6.19 -9.77 12.13
N ASP A 46 -7.30 -9.79 12.88
CA ASP A 46 -8.09 -8.59 13.23
C ASP A 46 -7.51 -7.86 14.45
N ALA A 47 -6.29 -7.34 14.31
CA ALA A 47 -5.60 -6.55 15.33
C ALA A 47 -4.93 -5.31 14.72
N GLY A 48 -4.77 -4.26 15.52
CA GLY A 48 -4.20 -3.00 15.08
C GLY A 48 -5.17 -2.07 14.33
N ASP A 49 -4.61 -0.99 13.82
CA ASP A 49 -5.35 0.11 13.20
C ASP A 49 -5.17 0.14 11.69
N TRP A 50 -6.25 0.44 10.98
CA TRP A 50 -6.19 0.64 9.53
C TRP A 50 -5.50 1.96 9.20
N GLY A 51 -4.50 1.89 8.32
CA GLY A 51 -3.84 3.05 7.77
C GLY A 51 -4.70 3.85 6.79
N PRO A 52 -4.15 4.97 6.28
CA PRO A 52 -4.77 5.73 5.22
C PRO A 52 -4.85 4.88 3.94
N ILE A 53 -5.89 5.07 3.13
CA ILE A 53 -5.97 4.42 1.83
C ILE A 53 -5.00 5.10 0.87
N GLY A 54 -4.13 4.32 0.23
CA GLY A 54 -3.24 4.76 -0.84
C GLY A 54 -3.85 4.41 -2.20
N ILE A 55 -4.21 5.42 -2.99
CA ILE A 55 -4.84 5.25 -4.30
C ILE A 55 -3.92 5.80 -5.39
N CYS A 56 -3.70 5.03 -6.46
CA CYS A 56 -2.92 5.46 -7.61
C CYS A 56 -3.55 6.73 -8.26
N PRO A 57 -2.84 7.52 -9.09
CA PRO A 57 -3.42 8.69 -9.79
C PRO A 57 -4.22 8.32 -11.05
N GLU A 58 -5.28 9.04 -11.42
CA GLU A 58 -6.23 8.64 -12.48
C GLU A 58 -5.63 7.91 -13.71
N PHE A 59 -6.35 6.89 -14.19
CA PHE A 59 -5.95 6.04 -15.34
C PHE A 59 -4.64 5.25 -15.16
N SER A 60 -4.11 5.16 -13.94
CA SER A 60 -3.01 4.25 -13.59
C SER A 60 -3.47 3.11 -12.68
N PHE A 61 -2.75 2.00 -12.79
CA PHE A 61 -3.00 0.75 -12.09
C PHE A 61 -1.68 0.21 -11.52
N VAL A 62 -1.79 -0.73 -10.60
CA VAL A 62 -0.64 -1.29 -9.92
C VAL A 62 0.06 -2.29 -10.84
N HIS A 63 1.31 -2.02 -11.16
CA HIS A 63 2.14 -2.82 -12.04
C HIS A 63 3.19 -3.64 -11.27
N ALA A 64 3.58 -3.16 -10.10
CA ALA A 64 4.58 -3.80 -9.26
C ALA A 64 4.30 -3.56 -7.78
N PHE A 65 4.89 -4.39 -6.92
CA PHE A 65 4.90 -4.18 -5.48
C PHE A 65 6.29 -4.39 -4.89
N GLU A 66 6.49 -3.87 -3.68
CA GLU A 66 7.67 -4.10 -2.85
C GLU A 66 7.22 -4.29 -1.39
N ILE A 67 7.96 -5.12 -0.66
CA ILE A 67 7.68 -5.48 0.74
C ILE A 67 8.79 -4.91 1.61
N LEU A 68 8.43 -4.32 2.75
CA LEU A 68 9.35 -3.95 3.83
C LEU A 68 9.43 -5.10 4.83
N PHE A 69 10.63 -5.59 5.11
CA PHE A 69 10.87 -6.74 5.98
C PHE A 69 12.29 -6.68 6.57
N TYR A 70 12.53 -7.28 7.73
CA TYR A 70 13.88 -7.38 8.29
C TYR A 70 14.66 -8.56 7.68
N PRO A 71 15.90 -8.36 7.21
CA PRO A 71 16.69 -9.44 6.61
C PRO A 71 16.94 -10.62 7.57
N PRO A 72 17.14 -11.85 7.05
CA PRO A 72 17.53 -13.01 7.85
C PRO A 72 18.81 -12.77 8.68
N GLY A 73 18.74 -13.00 9.98
CA GLY A 73 19.75 -12.73 11.02
C GLY A 73 19.39 -11.62 12.02
N ALA A 74 18.24 -10.97 11.88
CA ALA A 74 17.71 -9.96 12.80
C ALA A 74 16.91 -10.60 13.97
N VAL A 75 16.56 -9.82 14.98
CA VAL A 75 15.79 -10.32 16.16
C VAL A 75 14.32 -10.49 15.80
N ASP A 76 13.77 -9.59 14.99
CA ASP A 76 12.41 -9.62 14.47
C ASP A 76 12.45 -9.98 12.98
N GLU A 77 11.94 -11.16 12.60
CA GLU A 77 11.93 -11.65 11.21
C GLU A 77 10.61 -12.34 10.86
N THR A 78 9.53 -12.02 11.57
CA THR A 78 8.40 -12.95 11.60
C THR A 78 7.20 -12.45 10.79
N ALA A 79 7.15 -11.14 10.48
CA ALA A 79 6.09 -10.52 9.70
C ALA A 79 6.60 -9.42 8.76
N ILE A 80 5.81 -9.10 7.73
CA ILE A 80 6.08 -7.94 6.87
C ILE A 80 5.63 -6.65 7.57
N ASN A 81 6.40 -5.59 7.38
CA ASN A 81 6.18 -4.30 8.04
C ASN A 81 5.44 -3.31 7.12
N ALA A 82 5.51 -3.49 5.80
CA ALA A 82 4.76 -2.66 4.85
C ALA A 82 4.63 -3.31 3.48
N VAL A 83 3.61 -2.88 2.75
CA VAL A 83 3.45 -3.12 1.31
C VAL A 83 3.47 -1.77 0.58
N LYS A 84 4.27 -1.67 -0.47
CA LYS A 84 4.33 -0.51 -1.38
C LYS A 84 3.89 -0.93 -2.76
N LEU A 85 2.96 -0.20 -3.38
CA LEU A 85 2.46 -0.48 -4.72
C LEU A 85 2.92 0.59 -5.71
N TYR A 86 3.46 0.16 -6.85
CA TYR A 86 3.93 1.05 -7.91
C TYR A 86 2.86 1.17 -9.00
N CYS A 87 2.54 2.42 -9.35
CA CYS A 87 1.47 2.77 -10.25
C CYS A 87 2.01 3.06 -11.66
N SER A 88 1.31 2.61 -12.69
CA SER A 88 1.66 2.89 -14.09
C SER A 88 0.41 2.96 -14.95
N THR A 89 0.49 3.74 -16.03
CA THR A 89 -0.53 3.76 -17.08
C THR A 89 -0.32 2.60 -18.05
N GLU A 90 -1.37 2.26 -18.81
CA GLU A 90 -1.30 1.26 -19.89
C GLU A 90 -0.17 1.58 -20.89
N GLN A 91 0.01 2.86 -21.25
CA GLN A 91 1.03 3.31 -22.19
C GLN A 91 2.45 3.07 -21.66
N GLN A 92 2.69 3.37 -20.38
CA GLN A 92 4.00 3.18 -19.73
C GLN A 92 4.35 1.70 -19.62
N VAL A 93 3.38 0.85 -19.29
CA VAL A 93 3.60 -0.60 -19.18
C VAL A 93 3.93 -1.23 -20.54
N VAL A 94 3.33 -0.73 -21.63
CA VAL A 94 3.64 -1.21 -23.00
C VAL A 94 5.01 -0.73 -23.48
N SER A 95 5.43 0.47 -23.08
CA SER A 95 6.71 1.07 -23.48
C SER A 95 7.89 0.74 -22.56
N ALA A 96 7.64 0.11 -21.41
CA ALA A 96 8.67 -0.24 -20.44
C ALA A 96 9.76 -1.13 -21.07
N THR A 97 11.01 -0.65 -21.01
CA THR A 97 12.20 -1.34 -21.53
C THR A 97 12.97 -2.11 -20.45
N GLY A 98 12.50 -2.05 -19.20
CA GLY A 98 13.11 -2.72 -18.06
C GLY A 98 12.31 -2.51 -16.77
N PRO A 99 12.76 -3.09 -15.64
CA PRO A 99 12.10 -3.00 -14.34
C PRO A 99 12.23 -1.63 -13.66
N GLU A 100 12.95 -0.69 -14.26
CA GLU A 100 13.09 0.70 -13.81
C GLU A 100 12.41 1.67 -14.80
N GLY A 101 11.27 1.25 -15.37
CA GLY A 101 10.51 2.04 -16.34
C GLY A 101 10.05 3.41 -15.81
N ASP A 102 9.50 4.22 -16.72
CA ASP A 102 8.94 5.54 -16.40
C ASP A 102 7.62 5.35 -15.64
N TRP A 103 7.67 5.39 -14.31
CA TRP A 103 6.54 5.09 -13.41
C TRP A 103 5.75 6.36 -13.05
N TYR A 104 4.45 6.21 -12.78
CA TYR A 104 3.63 7.32 -12.29
C TYR A 104 3.94 7.66 -10.82
N GLY A 105 4.53 6.71 -10.09
CA GLY A 105 4.89 6.85 -8.67
C GLY A 105 4.55 5.57 -7.91
N TYR A 106 4.49 5.69 -6.58
CA TYR A 106 4.05 4.61 -5.70
C TYR A 106 3.07 5.12 -4.66
N VAL A 107 2.33 4.20 -4.07
CA VAL A 107 1.43 4.44 -2.95
C VAL A 107 1.72 3.46 -1.81
N VAL A 108 1.51 3.93 -0.59
CA VAL A 108 1.63 3.18 0.66
C VAL A 108 0.39 3.45 1.53
N SER A 109 0.15 2.61 2.51
CA SER A 109 -0.86 2.81 3.55
C SER A 109 -0.15 2.97 4.91
N ALA A 110 -0.54 2.24 5.96
CA ALA A 110 0.24 2.16 7.18
C ALA A 110 1.53 1.36 6.93
N THR A 111 2.63 1.84 7.48
CA THR A 111 3.96 1.23 7.38
C THR A 111 4.56 1.07 8.77
N GLY A 112 5.23 -0.04 9.02
CA GLY A 112 6.13 -0.20 10.15
C GLY A 112 7.32 0.75 10.06
N ALA A 113 7.96 1.00 11.21
CA ALA A 113 9.03 1.99 11.33
C ALA A 113 10.37 1.49 10.77
N GLU A 114 10.55 0.17 10.65
CA GLU A 114 11.86 -0.45 10.44
C GLU A 114 11.84 -1.61 9.44
N GLY A 115 13.03 -2.02 8.98
CA GLY A 115 13.25 -3.06 7.97
C GLY A 115 13.89 -2.53 6.68
N ASP A 116 14.13 -3.43 5.73
CA ASP A 116 14.67 -3.14 4.40
C ASP A 116 13.65 -3.47 3.31
N TRP A 117 13.59 -2.63 2.27
CA TRP A 117 12.73 -2.88 1.11
C TRP A 117 13.33 -4.00 0.24
N TYR A 118 12.58 -5.09 0.06
CA TYR A 118 13.07 -6.33 -0.53
C TYR A 118 12.94 -6.39 -2.06
N GLY A 119 13.17 -5.27 -2.75
CA GLY A 119 13.17 -5.17 -4.20
C GLY A 119 11.79 -5.29 -4.87
N MET A 120 11.65 -4.65 -6.03
CA MET A 120 10.40 -4.62 -6.77
C MET A 120 10.09 -5.97 -7.44
N ARG A 121 8.83 -6.38 -7.35
CA ARG A 121 8.24 -7.49 -8.08
C ARG A 121 7.33 -6.92 -9.13
N VAL A 122 7.63 -7.17 -10.40
CA VAL A 122 7.06 -6.42 -11.53
C VAL A 122 6.31 -7.35 -12.47
N CYS A 123 5.05 -7.02 -12.78
CA CYS A 123 4.26 -7.77 -13.75
C CYS A 123 4.84 -7.64 -15.17
N PRO A 124 4.93 -8.70 -15.99
CA PRO A 124 5.38 -8.58 -17.38
C PRO A 124 4.35 -7.85 -18.26
N LYS A 125 4.55 -6.55 -18.51
CA LYS A 125 3.71 -5.72 -19.40
C LYS A 125 2.20 -5.76 -19.09
N THR A 126 1.82 -6.03 -17.84
CA THR A 126 0.43 -6.10 -17.39
C THR A 126 0.28 -5.60 -15.96
N PHE A 127 -0.88 -5.72 -15.33
CA PHE A 127 -1.13 -5.20 -13.99
C PHE A 127 -1.49 -6.30 -12.99
N ILE A 128 -1.33 -5.96 -11.71
CA ILE A 128 -1.81 -6.77 -10.61
C ILE A 128 -3.34 -6.78 -10.64
N THR A 129 -3.90 -7.98 -10.51
CA THR A 129 -5.34 -8.27 -10.61
C THR A 129 -5.83 -9.11 -9.43
N GLY A 130 -4.93 -9.64 -8.62
CA GLY A 130 -5.27 -10.40 -7.44
C GLY A 130 -4.10 -10.50 -6.48
N PHE A 131 -4.38 -10.95 -5.27
CA PHE A 131 -3.37 -11.17 -4.24
C PHE A 131 -3.80 -12.29 -3.28
N ARG A 132 -2.81 -12.79 -2.54
CA ARG A 132 -3.00 -13.60 -1.35
C ARG A 132 -1.88 -13.31 -0.36
N ALA A 133 -2.09 -13.67 0.90
CA ALA A 133 -1.12 -13.50 1.95
C ALA A 133 -0.96 -14.78 2.78
N GLN A 134 0.22 -15.00 3.32
CA GLN A 134 0.47 -16.02 4.33
C GLN A 134 0.27 -15.37 5.70
N VAL A 135 -0.73 -15.81 6.46
CA VAL A 135 -1.09 -15.19 7.73
C VAL A 135 -0.90 -16.20 8.85
N LEU A 136 -0.08 -15.85 9.82
CA LEU A 136 0.03 -16.62 11.06
C LEU A 136 -1.12 -16.21 11.99
N GLU A 137 -1.84 -17.19 12.50
CA GLU A 137 -2.91 -16.96 13.48
C GLU A 137 -2.36 -16.69 14.88
N TYR A 138 -3.19 -16.13 15.76
CA TYR A 138 -2.79 -15.84 17.13
C TYR A 138 -2.26 -17.07 17.86
N GLN A 139 -0.98 -17.04 18.26
CA GLN A 139 -0.29 -18.18 18.87
C GLN A 139 -0.45 -18.27 20.39
N GLY A 140 -1.08 -17.27 21.03
CA GLY A 140 -1.32 -17.23 22.46
C GLY A 140 -0.66 -16.03 23.15
N PRO A 141 -0.87 -15.87 24.47
CA PRO A 141 -0.47 -14.66 25.21
C PRO A 141 1.02 -14.58 25.56
N PHE A 142 1.84 -15.54 25.13
CA PHE A 142 3.26 -15.67 25.51
C PHE A 142 4.18 -15.95 24.32
N THR A 143 3.66 -15.78 23.11
CA THR A 143 4.38 -15.98 21.86
C THR A 143 4.18 -14.74 21.04
N ASP A 144 5.27 -14.06 20.79
CA ASP A 144 5.31 -12.90 19.92
C ASP A 144 5.04 -13.38 18.48
N ASP A 145 4.58 -12.45 17.65
CA ASP A 145 4.51 -12.57 16.20
C ASP A 145 3.24 -13.19 15.61
N VAL A 146 2.26 -12.32 15.34
CA VAL A 146 1.03 -12.69 14.65
C VAL A 146 0.74 -11.63 13.61
N ALA A 147 1.04 -11.92 12.35
CA ALA A 147 0.81 -11.00 11.26
C ALA A 147 1.00 -11.67 9.90
N VAL A 148 0.78 -10.90 8.83
CA VAL A 148 1.09 -11.27 7.45
C VAL A 148 2.59 -11.55 7.34
N GLN A 149 2.95 -12.81 7.15
CA GLN A 149 4.34 -13.27 7.02
C GLN A 149 4.83 -13.17 5.57
N ASP A 150 3.92 -13.25 4.60
CA ASP A 150 4.27 -13.16 3.19
C ASP A 150 3.09 -12.65 2.34
N PHE A 151 3.41 -12.11 1.16
CA PHE A 151 2.46 -11.50 0.24
C PHE A 151 2.82 -11.85 -1.21
N GLU A 152 1.86 -12.42 -1.93
CA GLU A 152 1.98 -12.71 -3.36
C GLU A 152 0.90 -11.98 -4.17
N ALA A 153 1.24 -11.65 -5.41
CA ALA A 153 0.32 -10.98 -6.32
C ALA A 153 0.18 -11.73 -7.65
N GLU A 154 -1.00 -11.65 -8.23
CA GLU A 154 -1.35 -12.20 -9.53
C GLU A 154 -1.37 -11.12 -10.61
N CYS A 155 -0.62 -11.36 -11.68
CA CYS A 155 -0.65 -10.56 -12.89
C CYS A 155 -1.68 -11.13 -13.86
N ASN A 156 -2.46 -10.23 -14.47
CA ASN A 156 -3.42 -10.56 -15.53
C ASN A 156 -4.26 -11.83 -15.30
N PHE A 157 -4.90 -11.92 -14.14
CA PHE A 157 -5.77 -13.04 -13.77
C PHE A 157 -5.08 -14.40 -13.75
N GLY A 158 -3.82 -14.43 -13.28
CA GLY A 158 -3.05 -15.65 -13.06
C GLY A 158 -2.16 -16.06 -14.22
N GLU A 159 -1.89 -15.18 -15.17
CA GLU A 159 -0.86 -15.42 -16.20
C GLU A 159 0.53 -15.52 -15.59
N ASP A 160 0.82 -14.66 -14.60
CA ASP A 160 2.06 -14.71 -13.82
C ASP A 160 1.77 -14.52 -12.33
N ILE A 161 2.62 -15.13 -11.50
CA ILE A 161 2.64 -14.95 -10.04
C ILE A 161 3.91 -14.21 -9.65
N LEU A 162 3.75 -13.09 -8.97
CA LEU A 162 4.83 -12.34 -8.37
C LEU A 162 5.10 -12.90 -6.96
N PRO A 163 6.31 -13.42 -6.68
CA PRO A 163 6.63 -14.04 -5.41
C PRO A 163 6.86 -13.00 -4.31
N GLY A 164 6.58 -13.36 -3.07
CA GLY A 164 6.87 -12.56 -1.89
C GLY A 164 8.32 -12.65 -1.41
N ILE A 165 8.54 -12.83 -0.12
CA ILE A 165 9.87 -12.96 0.52
C ILE A 165 10.21 -14.40 0.94
N ALA A 166 9.21 -15.29 1.09
CA ALA A 166 9.35 -16.67 1.53
C ALA A 166 10.08 -16.87 2.87
N ALA A 167 10.17 -15.84 3.72
CA ALA A 167 10.95 -15.86 4.96
C ALA A 167 10.42 -16.89 5.99
N ALA A 168 9.10 -17.01 6.12
CA ALA A 168 8.49 -17.99 7.02
C ALA A 168 8.76 -19.45 6.64
N ASN A 169 9.26 -19.74 5.43
CA ASN A 169 9.54 -21.10 4.98
C ASN A 169 10.94 -21.61 5.40
N GLU A 170 11.70 -20.82 6.16
CA GLU A 170 12.94 -21.27 6.79
C GLU A 170 12.65 -22.30 7.90
N LYS A 171 12.90 -23.57 7.56
CA LYS A 171 12.49 -24.72 8.36
C LYS A 171 13.03 -24.66 9.80
N GLY A 172 12.10 -24.65 10.76
CA GLY A 172 12.40 -24.80 12.20
C GLY A 172 12.77 -23.50 12.91
N LYS A 173 12.62 -22.34 12.24
CA LYS A 173 12.87 -21.04 12.83
C LYS A 173 11.61 -20.43 13.46
N PHE A 174 10.48 -20.51 12.77
CA PHE A 174 9.20 -19.93 13.21
C PHE A 174 8.00 -20.83 12.89
N ASN A 175 6.86 -20.54 13.52
CA ASN A 175 5.58 -21.10 13.09
C ASN A 175 5.20 -20.50 11.74
N VAL A 176 4.62 -21.34 10.88
CA VAL A 176 4.29 -20.98 9.51
C VAL A 176 2.78 -20.77 9.42
N GLY A 177 2.38 -19.59 8.96
CA GLY A 177 1.00 -19.23 8.71
C GLY A 177 0.40 -19.95 7.52
N GLU A 178 -0.92 -19.86 7.41
CA GLU A 178 -1.68 -20.42 6.30
C GLU A 178 -1.83 -19.39 5.18
N TRP A 179 -1.73 -19.85 3.93
CA TRP A 179 -2.03 -18.99 2.78
C TRP A 179 -3.53 -18.74 2.68
N SER A 180 -3.90 -17.47 2.50
CA SER A 180 -5.24 -17.08 2.09
C SER A 180 -5.59 -17.70 0.72
N VAL A 181 -6.89 -17.81 0.44
CA VAL A 181 -7.32 -18.01 -0.94
C VAL A 181 -6.98 -16.77 -1.76
N TRP A 182 -6.84 -16.95 -3.07
CA TRP A 182 -6.66 -15.84 -4.00
C TRP A 182 -7.89 -14.95 -4.04
N ALA A 183 -7.73 -13.68 -3.69
CA ALA A 183 -8.71 -12.63 -3.95
C ALA A 183 -8.38 -11.99 -5.30
N ARG A 184 -9.39 -11.83 -6.18
CA ARG A 184 -9.21 -11.34 -7.55
C ARG A 184 -10.22 -10.26 -7.90
N CYS A 185 -9.75 -9.28 -8.67
CA CYS A 185 -10.61 -8.30 -9.32
C CYS A 185 -11.58 -8.97 -10.29
N GLU A 186 -12.68 -8.30 -10.60
CA GLU A 186 -13.55 -8.67 -11.71
C GLU A 186 -12.86 -8.47 -13.07
N ALA A 187 -13.33 -9.20 -14.09
CA ALA A 187 -12.82 -9.09 -15.43
C ALA A 187 -12.93 -7.66 -15.96
N GLY A 188 -11.86 -7.16 -16.58
CA GLY A 188 -11.80 -5.77 -17.07
C GLY A 188 -11.37 -4.74 -16.02
N SER A 189 -10.94 -5.17 -14.83
CA SER A 189 -10.40 -4.31 -13.78
C SER A 189 -8.96 -4.70 -13.41
N ALA A 190 -8.25 -3.81 -12.70
CA ALA A 190 -6.98 -4.10 -12.03
C ALA A 190 -6.90 -3.37 -10.69
N VAL A 191 -5.94 -3.78 -9.88
CA VAL A 191 -5.65 -3.12 -8.61
C VAL A 191 -5.19 -1.68 -8.88
N CYS A 192 -5.73 -0.75 -8.11
CA CYS A 192 -5.47 0.69 -8.21
C CYS A 192 -5.19 1.34 -6.85
N GLY A 193 -5.08 0.55 -5.77
CA GLY A 193 -4.73 1.07 -4.46
C GLY A 193 -4.69 -0.01 -3.39
N LEU A 194 -4.29 0.40 -2.19
CA LEU A 194 -4.21 -0.45 -1.01
C LEU A 194 -4.64 0.25 0.27
N GLN A 195 -4.96 -0.57 1.27
CA GLN A 195 -5.01 -0.19 2.67
C GLN A 195 -4.38 -1.33 3.47
N THR A 196 -3.50 -1.02 4.40
CA THR A 196 -2.90 -2.00 5.32
C THR A 196 -3.36 -1.70 6.72
N ARG A 197 -3.50 -2.76 7.51
CA ARG A 197 -3.69 -2.68 8.95
C ARG A 197 -2.39 -3.03 9.62
N VAL A 198 -2.04 -2.24 10.63
CA VAL A 198 -0.76 -2.38 11.33
C VAL A 198 -1.02 -2.37 12.83
N GLU A 199 -0.46 -3.33 13.54
CA GLU A 199 -0.38 -3.28 15.00
C GLU A 199 0.74 -2.34 15.41
N ALA A 200 0.41 -1.33 16.22
CA ALA A 200 1.40 -0.39 16.72
C ALA A 200 2.22 -1.02 17.86
N PRO A 201 3.49 -0.63 18.03
CA PRO A 201 4.35 -1.17 19.06
C PRO A 201 3.73 -0.91 20.45
N GLN A 202 3.62 -1.95 21.28
CA GLN A 202 3.13 -1.79 22.65
C GLN A 202 4.25 -1.28 23.57
N VAL A 203 3.90 -0.81 24.78
CA VAL A 203 4.87 -0.16 25.70
C VAL A 203 6.06 -1.08 26.09
N ALA A 204 5.95 -2.38 25.86
CA ALA A 204 6.97 -3.38 26.10
C ALA A 204 7.43 -4.13 24.83
N ASP A 205 6.97 -3.70 23.65
CA ASP A 205 7.09 -4.45 22.39
C ASP A 205 7.32 -3.45 21.23
N ASP A 206 8.46 -3.56 20.54
CA ASP A 206 8.87 -2.66 19.46
C ASP A 206 8.35 -3.06 18.08
N ASP A 207 7.65 -4.18 17.99
CA ASP A 207 7.31 -4.79 16.70
C ASP A 207 6.05 -4.16 16.10
N THR A 208 6.20 -3.66 14.87
CA THR A 208 5.13 -3.04 14.09
C THR A 208 4.86 -3.90 12.86
N ALA A 209 3.81 -4.72 12.91
CA ALA A 209 3.57 -5.73 11.87
C ALA A 209 2.26 -5.48 11.09
N VAL A 210 2.26 -5.81 9.79
CA VAL A 210 1.05 -5.79 8.96
C VAL A 210 0.17 -6.98 9.31
N THR A 211 -1.04 -6.73 9.80
CA THR A 211 -1.98 -7.77 10.24
C THR A 211 -3.07 -8.08 9.22
N ASP A 212 -3.35 -7.13 8.32
CA ASP A 212 -4.36 -7.26 7.26
C ASP A 212 -4.05 -6.33 6.07
N VAL A 213 -4.55 -6.70 4.89
CA VAL A 213 -4.37 -5.97 3.62
C VAL A 213 -5.67 -5.98 2.82
N ASN A 214 -6.09 -4.79 2.42
CA ASN A 214 -7.14 -4.58 1.41
C ASN A 214 -6.52 -4.05 0.12
N LEU A 215 -6.92 -4.60 -1.02
CA LEU A 215 -6.61 -4.03 -2.34
C LEU A 215 -7.88 -3.50 -3.00
N PHE A 216 -7.76 -2.39 -3.71
CA PHE A 216 -8.90 -1.74 -4.40
C PHE A 216 -8.80 -1.98 -5.90
N CYS A 217 -9.89 -2.37 -6.55
CA CYS A 217 -9.96 -2.57 -7.98
C CYS A 217 -10.69 -1.43 -8.68
N CYS A 218 -10.09 -0.96 -9.79
CA CYS A 218 -10.68 0.06 -10.66
C CYS A 218 -10.85 -0.49 -12.09
N PRO A 219 -11.87 -0.03 -12.83
CA PRO A 219 -12.09 -0.42 -14.22
C PRO A 219 -10.93 -0.01 -15.14
N ARG A 220 -10.48 -0.94 -15.99
CA ARG A 220 -9.53 -0.70 -17.08
C ARG A 220 -10.29 -0.47 -18.38
N SER A 221 -10.75 0.75 -18.62
CA SER A 221 -11.48 1.03 -19.86
C SER A 221 -10.53 1.11 -21.06
N ALA A 222 -10.70 0.20 -22.05
CA ALA A 222 -9.92 0.17 -23.29
C ALA A 222 -10.07 1.45 -24.16
N SER A 223 -11.07 2.29 -23.88
CA SER A 223 -11.39 3.49 -24.67
C SER A 223 -10.68 4.78 -24.24
N ASN A 224 -10.00 4.80 -23.09
CA ASN A 224 -9.33 6.02 -22.60
C ASN A 224 -7.85 6.08 -22.98
N ALA A 225 -7.26 4.97 -23.44
CA ALA A 225 -5.88 4.95 -23.94
C ALA A 225 -5.69 5.75 -25.24
N THR A 226 -6.77 6.02 -25.97
CA THR A 226 -6.76 6.74 -27.26
C THR A 226 -7.07 8.23 -27.13
N LYS A 227 -7.56 8.71 -25.98
CA LYS A 227 -7.96 10.13 -25.81
C LYS A 227 -6.82 11.07 -25.42
N HIS A 228 -5.64 10.55 -25.09
CA HIS A 228 -4.48 11.36 -24.70
C HIS A 228 -3.34 11.38 -25.73
N ASN A 229 -3.57 10.83 -26.93
CA ASN A 229 -2.66 10.96 -28.09
C ASN A 229 -3.16 11.99 -29.12
N ALA A 230 -3.95 12.99 -28.70
CA ALA A 230 -4.43 14.09 -29.55
C ALA A 230 -4.01 15.44 -28.99
#